data_AF-G0QWF2-F1
#
_entry.id   AF-G0QWF2-F1
#
_cell.length_a   1.000
_cell.length_b   1.000
_cell.length_c   1.000
_cell.angle_alpha   90.00
_cell.angle_beta   90.00
_cell.angle_gamma   90.00
#
_symmetry.space_group_name_H-M   'P 1'
#
loop_
_entity.id
_entity.type
_entity.pdbx_description
1 polymer ?
#
loop_
_entity_poly.entity_id
_entity_poly.type
_entity_poly.pdbx_seq_one_letter_code
_entity_poly.pdbx_strand_id
1 'polypeptide(L)'
;MKKDKGKGPWTADEDELLKQWINQHGSQKWSLCAETIKGRSGKQCRERWFNNLNPDVKRGSWSPEEDDTIFKGYLQNGSSWSVIAKQLQGRTENSKTVQLNHYFKKENMQEKNNKKNILKIISYTDY
;
A
#
# COMPACT_ATOMS: atom_id res chain seq x y z
N MET A 1 18.48 13.18 11.76
CA MET A 1 17.12 12.62 11.92
C MET A 1 17.21 11.30 12.66
N LYS A 2 16.68 11.20 13.89
CA LYS A 2 16.66 9.94 14.66
C LYS A 2 15.61 9.00 14.05
N LYS A 3 16.01 7.76 13.72
CA LYS A 3 15.10 6.70 13.28
C LYS A 3 14.15 6.39 14.44
N ASP A 4 12.87 6.60 14.20
CA ASP A 4 11.81 6.28 15.14
C ASP A 4 11.65 4.76 15.21
N LYS A 5 12.35 4.12 16.17
CA LYS A 5 12.26 2.67 16.39
C LYS A 5 10.92 2.39 17.07
N GLY A 6 9.89 2.12 16.26
CA GLY A 6 8.57 1.73 16.76
C GLY A 6 8.59 0.43 17.56
N LYS A 7 7.79 0.39 18.63
CA LYS A 7 7.45 -0.83 19.35
C LYS A 7 6.64 -1.78 18.47
N GLY A 8 7.24 -2.70 17.71
CA GLY A 8 6.55 -3.88 17.15
C GLY A 8 5.16 -3.65 16.48
N PRO A 9 4.33 -4.70 16.38
CA PRO A 9 2.95 -4.60 15.86
C PRO A 9 2.05 -3.80 16.82
N TRP A 10 1.01 -3.18 16.28
CA TRP A 10 -0.02 -2.47 17.07
C TRP A 10 -0.88 -3.47 17.84
N THR A 11 -1.09 -3.22 19.13
CA THR A 11 -2.02 -4.02 19.95
C THR A 11 -3.44 -3.48 19.88
N ALA A 12 -4.41 -4.29 20.31
CA ALA A 12 -5.81 -3.87 20.39
C ALA A 12 -6.00 -2.68 21.35
N ASP A 13 -5.30 -2.68 22.49
CA ASP A 13 -5.34 -1.59 23.46
C ASP A 13 -4.79 -0.29 22.88
N GLU A 14 -3.67 -0.35 22.13
CA GLU A 14 -3.11 0.82 21.45
C GLU A 14 -4.08 1.36 20.38
N ASP A 15 -4.75 0.47 19.63
CA ASP A 15 -5.75 0.86 18.64
C ASP A 15 -6.98 1.51 19.31
N GLU A 16 -7.39 1.02 20.48
CA GLU A 16 -8.51 1.58 21.23
C GLU A 16 -8.19 2.97 21.78
N LEU A 17 -6.99 3.15 22.37
CA LEU A 17 -6.51 4.47 22.80
C LEU A 17 -6.46 5.46 21.62
N LEU A 18 -6.02 5.00 20.45
CA LEU A 18 -5.99 5.83 19.25
C LEU A 18 -7.41 6.21 18.80
N LYS A 19 -8.37 5.28 18.80
CA LYS A 19 -9.77 5.60 18.47
C LYS A 19 -10.39 6.58 19.46
N GLN A 20 -10.16 6.38 20.76
CA GLN A 20 -10.65 7.29 21.81
C GLN A 20 -10.09 8.70 21.63
N TRP A 21 -8.79 8.82 21.33
CA TRP A 21 -8.16 10.09 21.01
C TRP A 21 -8.88 10.80 19.86
N ILE A 22 -9.13 10.08 18.75
CA ILE A 22 -9.77 10.62 17.55
C ILE A 22 -11.21 11.05 17.85
N ASN A 23 -11.96 10.24 18.61
CA ASN A 23 -13.33 10.57 18.98
C ASN A 23 -13.40 11.86 19.82
N GLN A 24 -12.39 12.14 20.64
CA GLN A 24 -12.35 13.33 21.50
C GLN A 24 -11.76 14.56 20.82
N HIS A 25 -10.72 14.41 19.99
CA HIS A 25 -9.90 15.52 19.48
C HIS A 25 -9.91 15.66 17.95
N GLY A 26 -10.49 14.69 17.24
CA GLY A 26 -10.40 14.55 15.79
C GLY A 26 -9.05 14.00 15.31
N SER A 27 -8.92 13.82 13.99
CA SER A 27 -7.72 13.28 13.32
C SER A 27 -6.59 14.31 13.16
N GLN A 28 -6.19 14.91 14.28
CA GLN A 28 -5.20 15.98 14.35
C GLN A 28 -4.36 15.88 15.63
N LYS A 29 -3.38 16.77 15.78
CA LYS A 29 -2.53 16.90 16.98
C LYS A 29 -1.87 15.57 17.38
N TRP A 30 -1.32 14.86 16.40
CA TRP A 30 -0.74 13.54 16.57
C TRP A 30 0.43 13.49 17.57
N SER A 31 1.20 14.56 17.70
CA SER A 31 2.25 14.66 18.71
C SER A 31 1.69 14.51 20.13
N LEU A 32 0.52 15.08 20.39
CA LEU A 32 -0.17 14.98 21.68
C LEU A 32 -0.84 13.61 21.85
N CYS A 33 -1.39 13.04 20.77
CA CYS A 33 -1.88 11.67 20.77
C CYS A 33 -0.80 10.67 21.23
N ALA A 34 0.42 10.84 20.75
CA ALA A 34 1.55 10.00 21.11
C ALA A 34 1.93 10.03 22.60
N GLU A 35 1.56 11.09 23.34
CA GLU A 35 1.75 11.14 24.79
C GLU A 35 0.84 10.17 25.53
N THR A 36 -0.33 9.85 24.94
CA THR A 36 -1.28 8.87 25.50
C THR A 36 -0.90 7.43 25.16
N ILE A 37 -0.23 7.19 24.03
CA ILE A 37 0.14 5.85 23.55
C ILE A 37 1.64 5.62 23.74
N LYS A 38 2.02 5.15 24.93
CA LYS A 38 3.43 5.02 25.35
C LYS A 38 4.27 4.17 24.39
N GLY A 39 5.24 4.82 23.74
CA GLY A 39 6.20 4.18 22.84
C GLY A 39 5.77 4.16 21.37
N ARG A 40 4.69 4.87 21.04
CA ARG A 40 4.36 5.28 19.68
C ARG A 40 4.65 6.76 19.50
N SER A 41 5.05 7.15 18.30
CA SER A 41 5.20 8.56 17.93
C SER A 41 3.95 9.09 17.22
N GLY A 42 3.85 10.41 17.11
CA GLY A 42 2.72 11.03 16.41
C GLY A 42 2.65 10.60 14.94
N LYS A 43 3.80 10.42 14.28
CA LYS A 43 3.84 9.88 12.91
C LYS A 43 3.20 8.49 12.85
N GLN A 44 3.53 7.61 13.80
CA GLN A 44 2.99 6.26 13.85
C GLN A 44 1.49 6.25 14.14
N CYS A 45 1.02 7.10 15.06
CA CYS A 45 -0.40 7.24 15.35
C CYS A 45 -1.18 7.69 14.10
N ARG A 46 -0.65 8.70 13.39
CA ARG A 46 -1.22 9.18 12.13
C ARG A 46 -1.29 8.07 11.08
N GLU A 47 -0.17 7.39 10.84
CA GLU A 47 -0.10 6.30 9.85
C GLU A 47 -1.03 5.15 10.22
N ARG A 48 -1.11 4.78 11.50
CA ARG A 48 -2.03 3.73 11.96
C ARG A 48 -3.48 4.09 11.69
N TRP A 49 -3.88 5.32 12.03
CA TRP A 49 -5.24 5.80 11.80
C TRP A 49 -5.60 5.78 10.31
N PHE A 50 -4.86 6.51 9.48
CA PHE A 50 -5.21 6.68 8.07
C PHE A 50 -5.04 5.42 7.24
N ASN A 51 -4.12 4.51 7.60
CA ASN A 51 -3.91 3.30 6.83
C ASN A 51 -4.75 2.11 7.30
N ASN A 52 -5.14 2.06 8.58
CA ASN A 52 -5.70 0.84 9.16
C ASN A 52 -6.99 1.02 9.95
N LEU A 53 -7.20 2.13 10.68
CA LEU A 53 -8.34 2.25 11.61
C LEU A 53 -9.50 3.07 11.04
N ASN A 54 -9.24 4.09 10.22
CA ASN A 54 -10.27 4.97 9.69
C ASN A 54 -11.40 4.19 8.98
N PRO A 55 -12.68 4.30 9.41
CA PRO A 55 -13.83 3.64 8.79
C PRO A 55 -13.98 3.92 7.30
N ASP A 56 -13.63 5.11 6.83
CA ASP A 56 -13.85 5.56 5.46
C ASP A 56 -12.92 4.90 4.43
N VAL A 57 -11.94 4.12 4.90
CA VAL A 57 -10.96 3.43 4.06
C VAL A 57 -11.44 2.03 3.71
N LYS A 58 -11.50 1.73 2.41
CA LYS A 58 -11.73 0.37 1.91
C LYS A 58 -10.57 -0.54 2.29
N ARG A 59 -10.88 -1.61 3.02
CA ARG A 59 -9.96 -2.63 3.53
C ARG A 59 -10.32 -3.99 2.94
N GLY A 60 -9.35 -4.90 2.90
CA GLY A 60 -9.52 -6.25 2.36
C GLY A 60 -8.97 -6.42 0.95
N SER A 61 -9.28 -7.56 0.34
CA SER A 61 -8.79 -7.97 -0.98
C SER A 61 -9.11 -6.95 -2.07
N TRP A 62 -8.23 -6.87 -3.07
CA TRP A 62 -8.47 -6.10 -4.27
C TRP A 62 -9.59 -6.74 -5.07
N SER A 63 -10.54 -5.93 -5.51
CA SER A 63 -11.65 -6.44 -6.31
C SER A 63 -11.23 -6.61 -7.78
N PRO A 64 -11.90 -7.49 -8.54
CA PRO A 64 -11.63 -7.64 -9.97
C PRO A 64 -11.74 -6.31 -10.74
N GLU A 65 -12.63 -5.41 -10.31
CA GLU A 65 -12.80 -4.09 -10.92
C GLU A 65 -11.62 -3.15 -10.65
N GLU A 66 -11.03 -3.24 -9.45
CA GLU A 66 -9.82 -2.47 -9.12
C GLU A 66 -8.61 -3.02 -9.90
N ASP A 67 -8.50 -4.33 -10.06
CA ASP A 67 -7.45 -4.95 -10.88
C ASP A 67 -7.62 -4.62 -12.38
N ASP A 68 -8.86 -4.61 -12.89
CA ASP A 68 -9.17 -4.17 -14.26
C ASP A 68 -8.81 -2.69 -14.48
N THR A 69 -9.01 -1.84 -13.46
CA THR A 69 -8.57 -0.44 -13.48
C THR A 69 -7.05 -0.34 -13.61
N ILE A 70 -6.30 -1.16 -12.87
CA ILE A 70 -4.83 -1.21 -12.95
C ILE A 70 -4.39 -1.66 -14.34
N PHE A 71 -5.01 -2.72 -14.86
CA PHE A 71 -4.71 -3.28 -16.19
C PHE A 71 -4.97 -2.24 -17.29
N LYS A 72 -6.17 -1.66 -17.34
CA LYS A 72 -6.53 -0.62 -18.33
C LYS A 72 -5.67 0.63 -18.19
N GLY A 73 -5.40 1.05 -16.96
CA GLY A 73 -4.52 2.18 -16.67
C GLY A 73 -3.10 1.96 -17.19
N TYR A 74 -2.57 0.75 -17.05
CA TYR A 74 -1.26 0.36 -17.58
C TYR A 74 -1.26 0.33 -19.12
N LEU A 75 -2.29 -0.23 -19.75
CA LEU A 75 -2.40 -0.22 -21.22
C LEU A 75 -2.39 1.20 -21.80
N GLN A 76 -2.98 2.16 -21.08
CA GLN A 76 -3.07 3.55 -21.53
C GLN A 76 -1.82 4.39 -21.19
N ASN A 77 -1.20 4.17 -20.03
CA ASN A 77 -0.19 5.09 -19.47
C ASN A 77 1.19 4.43 -19.24
N GLY A 78 1.34 3.15 -19.54
CA GLY A 78 2.53 2.36 -19.22
C GLY A 78 2.82 2.32 -17.72
N SER A 79 4.10 2.36 -17.34
CA SER A 79 4.57 2.31 -15.96
C SER A 79 4.35 3.60 -15.14
N SER A 80 3.42 4.46 -15.57
CA SER A 80 3.05 5.70 -14.88
C SER A 80 2.18 5.43 -13.64
N TRP A 81 2.73 4.72 -12.65
CA TRP A 81 1.98 4.23 -11.49
C TRP A 81 1.28 5.31 -10.67
N SER A 82 1.85 6.52 -10.61
CA SER A 82 1.23 7.66 -9.92
C SER A 82 -0.07 8.13 -10.58
N VAL A 83 -0.20 7.97 -11.90
CA VAL A 83 -1.42 8.27 -12.66
C VAL A 83 -2.47 7.19 -12.38
N ILE A 84 -2.07 5.92 -12.45
CA ILE A 84 -2.95 4.77 -12.20
C ILE A 84 -3.47 4.79 -10.75
N ALA A 85 -2.61 5.11 -9.78
CA ALA A 85 -2.98 5.21 -8.37
C ALA A 85 -4.10 6.23 -8.12
N LYS A 86 -4.17 7.33 -8.89
CA LYS A 86 -5.22 8.34 -8.75
C LYS A 86 -6.60 7.81 -9.17
N GLN A 87 -6.66 6.81 -10.06
CA GLN A 87 -7.92 6.22 -10.53
C GLN A 87 -8.54 5.27 -9.49
N LEU A 88 -7.74 4.76 -8.56
CA LEU A 88 -8.15 3.82 -7.52
C LEU A 88 -8.76 4.54 -6.32
N GLN A 89 -10.04 4.91 -6.37
CA GLN A 89 -10.68 5.64 -5.28
C GLN A 89 -11.00 4.78 -4.05
N GLY A 90 -10.99 5.38 -2.85
CA GLY A 90 -11.38 4.73 -1.59
C GLY A 90 -10.31 3.83 -0.95
N ARG A 91 -9.17 3.57 -1.62
CA ARG A 91 -8.00 2.89 -1.05
C ARG A 91 -6.96 3.89 -0.54
N THR A 92 -6.15 3.48 0.44
CA THR A 92 -5.02 4.29 0.92
C THR A 92 -3.86 4.26 -0.07
N GLU A 93 -3.04 5.32 -0.06
CA GLU A 93 -1.83 5.40 -0.89
C GLU A 93 -0.90 4.21 -0.65
N ASN A 94 -0.78 3.77 0.61
CA ASN A 94 0.01 2.60 0.97
C ASN A 94 -0.54 1.31 0.33
N SER A 95 -1.86 1.10 0.41
CA SER A 95 -2.51 -0.07 -0.21
C SER A 95 -2.30 -0.08 -1.72
N LYS A 96 -2.51 1.06 -2.39
CA LYS A 96 -2.27 1.21 -3.84
C LYS A 96 -0.83 0.92 -4.22
N THR A 97 0.12 1.50 -3.49
CA THR A 97 1.56 1.28 -3.72
C THR A 97 1.90 -0.21 -3.63
N VAL A 98 1.39 -0.91 -2.62
CA VAL A 98 1.60 -2.36 -2.47
C VAL A 98 1.03 -3.13 -3.66
N GLN A 99 -0.20 -2.83 -4.09
CA GLN A 99 -0.83 -3.54 -5.21
C GLN A 99 -0.13 -3.28 -6.55
N LEU A 100 0.19 -2.02 -6.85
CA LEU A 100 0.89 -1.67 -8.08
C LEU A 100 2.28 -2.31 -8.13
N ASN A 101 2.97 -2.40 -6.99
CA ASN A 101 4.24 -3.14 -6.89
C ASN A 101 4.07 -4.64 -7.13
N HIS A 102 2.99 -5.25 -6.61
CA HIS A 102 2.67 -6.65 -6.88
C HIS A 102 2.41 -6.88 -8.36
N TYR A 103 1.59 -6.03 -8.98
CA TYR A 103 1.30 -6.05 -10.40
C TYR A 103 2.58 -5.91 -11.24
N PHE A 104 3.40 -4.90 -10.98
CA PHE A 104 4.67 -4.68 -11.68
C PHE A 104 5.64 -5.86 -11.56
N LYS A 105 5.73 -6.50 -10.39
CA LYS A 105 6.58 -7.70 -10.22
C LYS A 105 6.08 -8.86 -11.08
N LYS A 106 4.76 -9.04 -11.19
CA LYS A 106 4.14 -10.08 -12.04
C LYS A 106 4.48 -9.85 -13.51
N GLU A 107 4.35 -8.62 -14.01
CA GLU A 107 4.68 -8.27 -15.40
C GLU A 107 6.16 -8.51 -15.71
N ASN A 108 7.07 -8.05 -14.84
CA ASN A 108 8.51 -8.30 -15.03
C ASN A 108 8.87 -9.80 -15.04
N MET A 109 8.17 -10.61 -14.25
CA MET A 109 8.37 -12.06 -14.25
C MET A 109 7.91 -12.68 -15.57
N GLN A 110 6.77 -12.23 -16.10
CA GLN A 110 6.26 -12.69 -17.41
C GLN A 110 7.21 -12.29 -18.55
N GLU A 111 7.69 -11.04 -18.59
CA GLU A 111 8.65 -10.60 -19.60
C GLU A 111 9.95 -11.41 -19.57
N LYS A 112 10.50 -11.68 -18.37
CA LYS A 112 11.71 -12.50 -18.22
C LYS A 112 11.47 -13.94 -18.68
N ASN A 113 10.31 -14.52 -18.37
CA ASN A 113 9.96 -15.86 -18.80
C ASN A 113 9.77 -15.93 -20.32
N ASN A 114 9.12 -14.93 -20.93
CA ASN A 114 8.97 -14.83 -22.38
C ASN A 114 10.33 -14.69 -23.08
N LYS A 115 11.23 -13.83 -22.59
CA LYS A 115 12.59 -13.71 -23.12
C LYS A 115 13.37 -15.02 -23.00
N LYS A 116 13.29 -15.73 -21.86
CA LYS A 116 13.91 -17.04 -21.68
C LYS A 116 13.35 -18.08 -22.65
N ASN A 117 12.04 -18.11 -22.86
CA ASN A 117 11.39 -19.03 -23.80
C ASN A 117 11.82 -18.75 -25.24
N ILE A 118 11.91 -17.49 -25.66
CA ILE A 118 12.40 -17.10 -26.99
C ILE A 118 13.86 -17.50 -27.17
N LEU A 119 14.74 -17.19 -26.21
CA LEU A 119 16.15 -17.58 -26.26
C LEU A 119 16.32 -19.10 -26.34
N LYS A 120 15.48 -19.84 -25.61
CA LYS A 120 15.44 -21.30 -25.66
C LYS A 120 15.01 -21.80 -27.04
N ILE A 121 13.98 -21.21 -27.65
CA ILE A 121 13.54 -21.58 -29.02
C ILE A 121 14.65 -21.32 -30.04
N ILE A 122 15.28 -20.14 -30.00
CA ILE A 122 16.38 -19.80 -30.92
C ILE A 122 17.52 -20.83 -30.78
N SER A 123 17.87 -21.22 -29.56
CA SER A 123 18.91 -22.23 -29.34
C SER A 123 18.59 -23.64 -29.89
N TYR A 124 17.33 -23.92 -30.21
CA TYR A 124 16.91 -25.19 -30.84
C TYR A 124 16.77 -25.10 -32.36
N THR A 125 16.67 -23.90 -32.93
CA THR A 125 16.52 -23.69 -34.37
C THR A 125 17.84 -23.53 -35.12
N ASP A 126 18.97 -23.48 -34.40
CA ASP A 126 20.32 -23.35 -34.96
C ASP A 126 21.01 -24.72 -35.26
N TYR A 127 20.23 -25.79 -35.51
CA TYR A 127 20.69 -27.12 -35.92
C TYR A 127 20.08 -27.58 -37.25
#